data_AF-A0A402BC45-F1
#
_entry.id   AF-A0A402BC45-F1
#
_cell.length_a   1.000
_cell.length_b   1.000
_cell.length_c   1.000
_cell.angle_alpha   90.00
_cell.angle_beta   90.00
_cell.angle_gamma   90.00
#
_symmetry.space_group_name_H-M   'P 1'
#
loop_
_entity.id
_entity.type
_entity.pdbx_description
1 polymer ?
#
loop_
_entity_poly.entity_id
_entity_poly.type
_entity_poly.pdbx_seq_one_letter_code
_entity_poly.pdbx_strand_id
1 'polypeptide(L)'
;MLRVEIAPEDEVPVDVSIIYAFGDNFRHLLQQYGYAFVSVYTGKLGGNNRRYQVAADIEQCDEFENRQPDLFERLNFLLCAAGSIIHIFFLAAKHTVPPSGTFRVNLRLGPIEVPITLIDVEDDERIAALANRILTKHHLRHIPEPQQICILGKISATSV
;
A
#
# COMPACT_ATOMS: atom_id res chain seq x y z
N MET A 1 4.31 -10.63 -5.26
CA MET A 1 4.06 -10.14 -3.88
C MET A 1 4.29 -8.65 -3.80
N LEU A 2 3.40 -7.91 -3.12
CA LEU A 2 3.53 -6.48 -2.85
C LEU A 2 4.03 -6.25 -1.43
N ARG A 3 4.95 -5.30 -1.27
CA ARG A 3 5.43 -4.87 0.04
C ARG A 3 4.47 -3.87 0.64
N VAL A 4 4.22 -4.04 1.93
CA VAL A 4 3.29 -3.23 2.70
C VAL A 4 3.98 -2.79 3.97
N GLU A 5 3.92 -1.52 4.30
CA GLU A 5 4.48 -0.94 5.52
C GLU A 5 3.45 -0.05 6.21
N ILE A 6 3.36 -0.17 7.53
CA ILE A 6 2.58 0.71 8.40
C ILE A 6 3.58 1.39 9.32
N ALA A 7 3.58 2.71 9.33
CA ALA A 7 4.53 3.51 10.08
C ALA A 7 3.83 4.72 10.73
N PRO A 8 4.40 5.28 11.80
CA PRO A 8 4.01 6.60 12.26
C PRO A 8 4.25 7.63 11.16
N GLU A 9 3.43 8.68 11.12
CA GLU A 9 3.70 9.86 10.31
C GLU A 9 4.98 10.54 10.83
N ASP A 10 5.83 10.98 9.90
CA ASP A 10 7.12 11.58 10.22
C ASP A 10 6.91 12.82 11.11
N GLU A 11 7.78 12.99 12.11
CA GLU A 11 7.79 14.16 13.02
C GLU A 11 6.58 14.31 13.96
N VAL A 12 5.64 13.34 13.97
CA VAL A 12 4.50 13.35 14.91
C VAL A 12 4.64 12.21 15.93
N PRO A 13 4.50 12.48 17.25
CA PRO A 13 4.43 11.42 18.24
C PRO A 13 3.17 10.59 18.03
N VAL A 14 3.33 9.29 17.86
CA VAL A 14 2.25 8.33 17.66
C VAL A 14 2.27 7.30 18.77
N ASP A 15 1.10 6.97 19.30
CA ASP A 15 0.98 5.83 20.18
C ASP A 15 1.24 4.54 19.39
N VAL A 16 2.36 3.89 19.71
CA VAL A 16 2.79 2.65 19.05
C VAL A 16 1.74 1.55 19.20
N SER A 17 0.92 1.57 20.25
CA SER A 17 -0.17 0.62 20.44
C SER A 17 -1.19 0.67 19.28
N ILE A 18 -1.43 1.85 18.70
CA ILE A 18 -2.32 2.05 17.55
C ILE A 18 -1.72 1.41 16.29
N ILE A 19 -0.40 1.53 16.09
CA ILE A 19 0.29 0.87 14.97
C ILE A 19 0.17 -0.66 15.08
N TYR A 20 0.28 -1.20 16.31
CA TYR A 20 0.14 -2.63 16.56
C TYR A 20 -1.30 -3.10 16.33
N ALA A 21 -2.28 -2.38 16.88
CA ALA A 21 -3.70 -2.67 16.68
C ALA A 21 -4.08 -2.62 15.19
N PHE A 22 -3.61 -1.60 14.46
CA PHE A 22 -3.77 -1.53 13.00
C PHE A 22 -3.17 -2.77 12.34
N GLY A 23 -1.92 -3.12 12.67
CA GLY A 23 -1.23 -4.25 12.09
C GLY A 23 -1.98 -5.58 12.29
N ASP A 24 -2.51 -5.81 13.48
CA ASP A 24 -3.27 -7.02 13.79
C ASP A 24 -4.62 -7.06 13.08
N ASN A 25 -5.33 -5.93 13.03
CA ASN A 25 -6.60 -5.82 12.29
C ASN A 25 -6.39 -5.98 10.77
N PHE A 26 -5.33 -5.37 10.23
CA PHE A 26 -4.96 -5.50 8.82
C PHE A 26 -4.68 -6.97 8.45
N ARG A 27 -3.93 -7.69 9.29
CA ARG A 27 -3.68 -9.13 9.09
C ARG A 27 -4.96 -9.97 9.13
N HIS A 28 -5.85 -9.67 10.06
CA HIS A 28 -7.14 -10.36 10.16
C HIS A 28 -7.97 -10.16 8.89
N LEU A 29 -8.05 -8.91 8.40
CA LEU A 29 -8.76 -8.62 7.16
C LEU A 29 -8.12 -9.30 5.95
N LEU A 30 -6.79 -9.29 5.81
CA LEU A 30 -6.11 -10.03 4.75
C LEU A 30 -6.51 -11.52 4.73
N GLN A 31 -6.50 -12.16 5.90
CA GLN A 31 -6.97 -13.55 6.05
C GLN A 31 -8.44 -13.72 5.66
N GLN A 32 -9.31 -12.82 6.13
CA GLN A 32 -10.73 -12.84 5.84
C GLN A 32 -11.01 -12.73 4.33
N TYR A 33 -10.23 -11.92 3.61
CA TYR A 33 -10.34 -11.74 2.17
C TYR A 33 -9.49 -12.74 1.35
N GLY A 34 -8.88 -13.75 1.99
CA GLY A 34 -8.15 -14.82 1.31
C GLY A 34 -6.73 -14.49 0.86
N TYR A 35 -6.16 -13.36 1.28
CA TYR A 35 -4.81 -12.96 0.91
C TYR A 35 -3.75 -13.68 1.75
N ALA A 36 -2.82 -14.36 1.07
CA ALA A 36 -1.62 -14.88 1.72
C ALA A 36 -0.65 -13.74 2.05
N PHE A 37 -0.03 -13.76 3.23
CA PHE A 37 0.96 -12.77 3.62
C PHE A 37 2.04 -13.34 4.54
N VAL A 38 3.17 -12.65 4.59
CA VAL A 38 4.30 -12.94 5.48
C VAL A 38 4.72 -11.65 6.20
N SER A 39 4.91 -11.72 7.51
CA SER A 39 5.50 -10.61 8.28
C SER A 39 7.00 -10.49 8.01
N VAL A 40 7.46 -9.28 7.70
CA VAL A 40 8.87 -9.02 7.41
C VAL A 40 9.53 -8.40 8.63
N TYR A 41 10.46 -9.14 9.24
CA TYR A 41 11.27 -8.65 10.35
C TYR A 41 12.57 -8.03 9.83
N THR A 42 12.88 -6.80 10.26
CA THR A 42 14.07 -6.06 9.80
C THR A 42 15.20 -6.01 10.83
N GLY A 43 15.24 -6.92 11.81
CA GLY A 43 16.34 -7.01 12.77
C GLY A 43 16.29 -6.05 13.97
N LYS A 44 15.32 -5.13 14.03
CA LYS A 44 15.13 -4.22 15.19
C LYS A 44 13.92 -4.65 16.02
N LEU A 45 14.17 -5.19 17.20
CA LEU A 45 13.17 -5.32 18.27
C LEU A 45 12.76 -3.91 18.73
N GLY A 46 11.46 -3.64 18.85
CA GLY A 46 10.93 -2.34 19.27
C GLY A 46 10.86 -1.27 18.18
N GLY A 47 10.92 -1.65 16.89
CA GLY A 47 10.62 -0.71 15.81
C GLY A 47 9.15 -0.27 15.84
N ASN A 48 8.89 1.01 15.53
CA ASN A 48 7.55 1.58 15.47
C ASN A 48 6.79 1.26 14.17
N ASN A 49 7.37 0.41 13.31
CA ASN A 49 6.83 0.12 11.99
C ASN A 49 6.46 -1.37 11.90
N ARG A 50 5.39 -1.67 11.16
CA ARG A 50 5.01 -3.04 10.78
C ARG A 50 5.20 -3.21 9.29
N ARG A 51 5.78 -4.34 8.88
CA ARG A 51 6.06 -4.64 7.48
C ARG A 51 5.55 -6.02 7.10
N TYR A 52 4.97 -6.12 5.92
CA TYR A 52 4.41 -7.34 5.36
C TYR A 52 4.77 -7.49 3.89
N GLN A 53 4.85 -8.73 3.42
CA GLN A 53 4.76 -9.10 2.02
C GLN A 53 3.42 -9.77 1.80
N VAL A 54 2.60 -9.21 0.92
CA VAL A 54 1.26 -9.73 0.60
C VAL A 54 1.30 -10.33 -0.80
N ALA A 55 0.81 -11.55 -0.95
CA ALA A 55 0.54 -12.11 -2.26
C ALA A 55 -0.68 -11.37 -2.82
N ALA A 56 -0.44 -10.41 -3.73
CA ALA A 56 -1.51 -9.83 -4.52
C ALA A 56 -1.99 -10.87 -5.54
N ASP A 57 -3.25 -10.81 -5.95
CA ASP A 57 -3.73 -11.55 -7.11
C ASP A 57 -3.00 -11.04 -8.34
N ILE A 58 -2.04 -11.83 -8.80
CA ILE A 58 -1.32 -11.62 -10.06
C ILE A 58 -1.73 -12.74 -11.03
N GLU A 59 -2.95 -13.28 -10.92
CA GLU A 59 -3.41 -14.42 -11.74
C GLU A 59 -3.52 -14.09 -13.24
N GLN A 60 -3.28 -12.83 -13.64
CA GLN A 60 -3.16 -12.41 -15.04
C GLN A 60 -1.70 -12.32 -15.56
N CYS A 61 -0.71 -12.84 -14.81
CA CYS A 61 0.71 -12.69 -15.19
C CYS A 61 1.08 -13.41 -16.51
N ASP A 62 0.50 -14.58 -16.78
CA ASP A 62 0.98 -15.45 -17.86
C ASP A 62 0.60 -14.95 -19.28
N GLU A 63 -0.49 -14.20 -19.43
CA GLU A 63 -0.85 -13.58 -20.73
C GLU A 63 -0.12 -12.25 -20.99
N PHE A 64 0.36 -11.59 -19.92
CA PHE A 64 1.00 -10.27 -20.00
C PHE A 64 2.49 -10.35 -20.40
N GLU A 65 3.18 -11.44 -20.04
CA GLU A 65 4.61 -11.62 -20.36
C GLU A 65 4.89 -11.67 -21.88
N ASN A 66 3.92 -12.09 -22.69
CA ASN A 66 4.07 -12.21 -24.14
C ASN A 66 3.90 -10.89 -24.91
N ARG A 67 3.44 -9.80 -24.27
CA ARG A 67 3.01 -8.57 -24.98
C ARG A 67 3.96 -7.38 -24.93
N GLN A 68 5.11 -7.46 -24.24
CA GLN A 68 5.98 -6.29 -23.99
C GLN A 68 5.16 -5.02 -23.65
N PRO A 69 4.36 -5.08 -22.58
CA PRO A 69 3.42 -4.02 -22.23
C PRO A 69 4.12 -2.69 -22.07
N ASP A 70 3.46 -1.62 -22.49
CA ASP A 70 4.00 -0.28 -22.35
C ASP A 70 4.05 0.16 -20.87
N LEU A 71 4.65 1.32 -20.61
CA LEU A 71 4.81 1.80 -19.25
C LEU A 71 3.48 2.07 -18.53
N PHE A 72 2.46 2.50 -19.27
CA PHE A 72 1.13 2.75 -18.74
C PHE A 72 0.47 1.44 -18.34
N GLU A 73 0.46 0.45 -19.22
CA GLU A 73 -0.11 -0.87 -18.97
C GLU A 73 0.52 -1.54 -17.74
N ARG A 74 1.85 -1.48 -17.62
CA ARG A 74 2.57 -2.03 -16.46
C ARG A 74 2.22 -1.32 -15.16
N LEU A 75 2.06 0.01 -15.18
CA LEU A 75 1.67 0.77 -14.00
C LEU A 75 0.21 0.51 -13.63
N ASN A 76 -0.69 0.50 -14.63
CA ASN A 76 -2.10 0.23 -14.45
C ASN A 76 -2.30 -1.14 -13.80
N PHE A 77 -1.62 -2.16 -14.31
CA PHE A 77 -1.63 -3.50 -13.75
C PHE A 77 -1.18 -3.55 -12.29
N LEU A 78 -0.06 -2.88 -11.97
CA LEU A 78 0.43 -2.76 -10.60
C LEU A 78 -0.61 -2.12 -9.67
N LEU A 79 -1.30 -1.08 -10.14
CA LEU A 79 -2.31 -0.36 -9.37
C LEU A 79 -3.58 -1.19 -9.18
N CYS A 80 -4.01 -1.96 -10.19
CA CYS A 80 -5.10 -2.93 -10.04
C CYS A 80 -4.78 -3.97 -8.96
N ALA A 81 -3.58 -4.56 -9.01
CA ALA A 81 -3.13 -5.54 -8.01
C ALA A 81 -2.97 -4.93 -6.60
N ALA A 82 -2.65 -3.63 -6.51
CA ALA A 82 -2.55 -2.91 -5.25
C ALA A 82 -3.92 -2.46 -4.70
N GLY A 83 -4.92 -2.27 -5.56
CA GLY A 83 -6.20 -1.65 -5.22
C GLY A 83 -6.95 -2.37 -4.09
N SER A 84 -7.03 -3.70 -4.16
CA SER A 84 -7.66 -4.51 -3.12
C SER A 84 -6.93 -4.41 -1.77
N ILE A 85 -5.60 -4.41 -1.78
CA ILE A 85 -4.79 -4.25 -0.56
C ILE A 85 -4.95 -2.85 0.02
N ILE A 86 -5.03 -1.81 -0.82
CA ILE A 86 -5.29 -0.43 -0.42
C ILE A 86 -6.68 -0.32 0.22
N HIS A 87 -7.69 -0.98 -0.34
CA HIS A 87 -9.02 -1.02 0.26
C HIS A 87 -8.99 -1.63 1.67
N ILE A 88 -8.30 -2.77 1.83
CA ILE A 88 -8.12 -3.42 3.13
C ILE A 88 -7.36 -2.50 4.11
N PHE A 89 -6.42 -1.68 3.63
CA PHE A 89 -5.74 -0.64 4.42
C PHE A 89 -6.71 0.38 5.01
N PHE A 90 -7.60 0.93 4.18
CA PHE A 90 -8.61 1.89 4.65
C PHE A 90 -9.63 1.25 5.59
N LEU A 91 -10.03 0.00 5.34
CA LEU A 91 -10.88 -0.75 6.27
C LEU A 91 -10.20 -0.96 7.63
N ALA A 92 -8.91 -1.35 7.62
CA ALA A 92 -8.14 -1.51 8.83
C ALA A 92 -8.08 -0.21 9.63
N ALA A 93 -7.77 0.90 8.95
CA ALA A 93 -7.69 2.24 9.54
C ALA A 93 -8.99 2.67 10.23
N LYS A 94 -10.14 2.47 9.56
CA LYS A 94 -11.46 2.87 10.07
C LYS A 94 -11.78 2.23 11.43
N HIS A 95 -11.21 1.06 11.71
CA HIS A 95 -11.48 0.29 12.93
C HIS A 95 -10.46 0.56 14.05
N THR A 96 -9.29 1.11 13.73
CA THR A 96 -8.17 1.19 14.69
C THR A 96 -7.65 2.60 14.91
N VAL A 97 -7.78 3.50 13.93
CA VAL A 97 -7.35 4.89 14.07
C VAL A 97 -8.47 5.68 14.73
N PRO A 98 -8.22 6.34 15.88
CA PRO A 98 -9.25 7.10 16.57
C PRO A 98 -9.71 8.30 15.73
N PRO A 99 -10.92 8.85 15.95
CA PRO A 99 -11.42 9.99 15.18
C PRO A 99 -10.54 11.25 15.24
N SER A 100 -9.74 11.42 16.29
CA SER A 100 -8.77 12.51 16.44
C SER A 100 -7.47 12.27 15.66
N GLY A 101 -7.23 11.04 15.20
CA GLY A 101 -6.07 10.67 14.41
C GLY A 101 -6.28 10.83 12.91
N THR A 102 -5.20 10.79 12.15
CA THR A 102 -5.20 10.78 10.70
C THR A 102 -4.56 9.50 10.16
N PHE A 103 -5.03 9.09 8.99
CA PHE A 103 -4.47 7.98 8.24
C PHE A 103 -4.31 8.39 6.78
N ARG A 104 -3.13 8.12 6.22
CA ARG A 104 -2.81 8.36 4.81
C ARG A 104 -2.17 7.13 4.20
N VAL A 105 -2.46 6.90 2.93
CA VAL A 105 -1.83 5.83 2.15
C VAL A 105 -0.99 6.46 1.05
N ASN A 106 0.26 6.06 0.95
CA ASN A 106 1.16 6.42 -0.14
C ASN A 106 1.59 5.15 -0.89
N LEU A 107 1.57 5.21 -2.23
CA LEU A 107 2.30 4.25 -3.05
C LEU A 107 3.72 4.78 -3.27
N ARG A 108 4.71 4.06 -2.76
CA ARG A 108 6.11 4.34 -3.01
C ARG A 108 6.56 3.57 -4.26
N LEU A 109 7.07 4.31 -5.24
CA LEU A 109 7.66 3.81 -6.48
C LEU A 109 9.13 4.25 -6.52
N GLY A 110 10.02 3.48 -5.90
CA GLY A 110 11.42 3.85 -5.72
C GLY A 110 11.55 5.13 -4.86
N PRO A 111 12.14 6.22 -5.38
CA PRO A 111 12.27 7.46 -4.63
C PRO A 111 10.98 8.30 -4.60
N ILE A 112 9.96 7.94 -5.38
CA ILE A 112 8.71 8.71 -5.48
C ILE A 112 7.71 8.19 -4.47
N GLU A 113 7.05 9.08 -3.73
CA GLU A 113 5.84 8.78 -2.96
C GLU A 113 4.63 9.45 -3.59
N VAL A 114 3.63 8.66 -3.92
CA VAL A 114 2.37 9.12 -4.51
C VAL A 114 1.27 8.93 -3.47
N PRO A 115 0.58 9.99 -3.02
CA PRO A 115 -0.57 9.84 -2.15
C PRO A 115 -1.72 9.16 -2.90
N ILE A 116 -2.32 8.15 -2.28
CA ILE A 116 -3.44 7.38 -2.81
C ILE A 116 -4.63 7.51 -1.88
N THR A 117 -5.79 7.80 -2.44
CA THR A 117 -7.07 7.79 -1.74
C THR A 117 -7.87 6.56 -2.12
N LEU A 118 -8.86 6.19 -1.30
CA LEU A 118 -9.75 5.08 -1.62
C LEU A 118 -10.45 5.27 -2.97
N ILE A 119 -10.82 6.52 -3.27
CA ILE A 119 -11.45 6.91 -4.53
C ILE A 119 -10.56 6.56 -5.72
N ASP A 120 -9.23 6.72 -5.63
CA ASP A 120 -8.34 6.45 -6.77
C ASP A 120 -8.31 4.96 -7.18
N VAL A 121 -8.81 4.05 -6.34
CA VAL A 121 -8.75 2.58 -6.54
C VAL A 121 -10.13 1.91 -6.49
N GLU A 122 -11.21 2.66 -6.62
CA GLU A 122 -12.59 2.12 -6.60
C GLU A 122 -12.95 1.32 -7.85
N ASP A 123 -12.43 1.73 -9.01
CA ASP A 123 -12.74 1.15 -10.31
C ASP A 123 -11.57 1.30 -11.31
N ASP A 124 -11.64 0.56 -12.42
CA ASP A 124 -10.58 0.51 -13.43
C ASP A 124 -10.34 1.84 -14.13
N GLU A 125 -11.38 2.67 -14.32
CA GLU A 125 -11.24 3.99 -14.96
C GLU A 125 -10.44 4.94 -14.07
N ARG A 126 -10.70 4.90 -12.75
CA ARG A 126 -9.96 5.70 -11.77
C ARG A 126 -8.53 5.22 -11.60
N ILE A 127 -8.30 3.91 -11.62
CA ILE A 127 -6.95 3.34 -11.62
C ILE A 127 -6.17 3.79 -12.86
N ALA A 128 -6.79 3.76 -14.05
CA ALA A 128 -6.19 4.26 -15.28
C ALA A 128 -5.90 5.78 -15.21
N ALA A 129 -6.81 6.57 -14.64
CA ALA A 129 -6.60 7.99 -14.42
C ALA A 129 -5.44 8.25 -13.45
N LEU A 130 -5.34 7.47 -12.37
CA LEU A 130 -4.23 7.53 -11.43
C LEU A 130 -2.89 7.18 -12.11
N ALA A 131 -2.85 6.12 -12.92
CA ALA A 131 -1.67 5.74 -13.69
C ALA A 131 -1.19 6.91 -14.56
N ASN A 132 -2.09 7.51 -15.36
CA ASN A 132 -1.78 8.67 -16.20
C ASN A 132 -1.28 9.87 -15.39
N ARG A 133 -1.91 10.14 -14.24
CA ARG A 133 -1.50 11.21 -13.32
C ARG A 133 -0.07 10.99 -12.81
N ILE A 134 0.27 9.75 -12.45
CA ILE A 134 1.62 9.40 -11.99
C ILE A 134 2.65 9.59 -13.11
N LEU A 135 2.39 9.03 -14.30
CA LEU A 135 3.31 9.13 -15.44
C LEU A 135 3.58 10.59 -15.82
N THR A 136 2.52 11.41 -15.87
CA THR A 136 2.61 12.82 -16.26
C THR A 136 3.31 13.65 -15.20
N LYS A 137 2.92 13.52 -13.92
CA LYS A 137 3.43 14.37 -12.84
C LYS A 137 4.86 14.05 -12.45
N HIS A 138 5.23 12.77 -12.45
CA HIS A 138 6.53 12.32 -11.97
C HIS A 138 7.53 11.98 -13.09
N HIS A 139 7.10 12.12 -14.35
CA HIS A 139 7.91 11.78 -15.53
C HIS A 139 8.56 10.40 -15.41
N LEU A 140 7.79 9.44 -14.92
CA LEU A 140 8.26 8.08 -14.69
C LEU A 140 8.72 7.48 -16.02
N ARG A 141 9.97 7.01 -16.10
CA ARG A 141 10.55 6.42 -17.32
C ARG A 141 10.48 4.91 -17.36
N HIS A 142 10.39 4.28 -16.20
CA HIS A 142 10.28 2.83 -16.02
C HIS A 142 9.58 2.55 -14.70
N ILE A 143 8.93 1.38 -14.60
CA ILE A 143 8.46 0.87 -13.30
C ILE A 143 9.69 0.43 -12.51
N PRO A 144 9.87 0.90 -11.26
CA PRO A 144 10.95 0.43 -10.39
C PRO A 144 10.89 -1.08 -10.16
N GLU A 145 12.00 -1.65 -9.68
CA GLU A 145 12.03 -3.07 -9.35
C GLU A 145 11.03 -3.40 -8.22
N PRO A 146 10.45 -4.61 -8.16
CA PRO A 146 9.42 -4.96 -7.17
C PRO A 146 9.82 -4.67 -5.71
N GLN A 147 11.10 -4.82 -5.38
CA GLN A 147 11.65 -4.49 -4.06
C GLN A 147 11.61 -3.00 -3.70
N GLN A 148 11.53 -2.12 -4.69
CA GLN A 148 11.45 -0.68 -4.55
C GLN A 148 9.99 -0.17 -4.51
N ILE A 149 9.02 -1.05 -4.69
CA ILE A 149 7.59 -0.74 -4.67
C ILE A 149 7.02 -1.08 -3.30
N CYS A 150 6.27 -0.16 -2.69
CA CYS A 150 5.67 -0.37 -1.38
C CYS A 150 4.36 0.41 -1.23
N ILE A 151 3.33 -0.22 -0.65
CA ILE A 151 2.16 0.48 -0.11
C ILE A 151 2.51 0.91 1.32
N LEU A 152 2.45 2.19 1.61
CA LEU A 152 2.83 2.78 2.90
C LEU A 152 1.63 3.44 3.57
N GLY A 153 1.24 2.93 4.72
CA GLY A 153 0.23 3.54 5.59
C GLY A 153 0.93 4.38 6.65
N LYS A 154 0.64 5.68 6.66
CA LYS A 154 1.12 6.63 7.67
C LYS A 154 -0.02 6.96 8.62
N ILE A 155 0.21 6.77 9.92
CA ILE A 155 -0.76 7.04 10.98
C ILE A 155 -0.22 8.17 11.85
N SER A 156 -1.06 9.17 12.14
CA SER A 156 -0.78 10.17 13.16
C SER A 156 -1.92 10.16 14.18
N ALA A 157 -1.66 9.66 15.38
CA ALA A 157 -2.65 9.57 16.44
C ALA A 157 -2.00 9.49 17.81
N THR A 158 -2.47 10.31 18.75
CA THR A 158 -2.13 10.23 20.17
C THR A 158 -3.27 9.56 20.93
N SER A 159 -2.95 8.66 21.87
CA SER A 159 -3.93 8.18 22.84
C SER A 159 -4.46 9.36 23.66
N VAL A 160 -5.78 9.40 23.87
CA VAL A 160 -6.47 10.38 24.72
C VAL A 160 -6.32 9.96 26.18
#